data_AF-A0A1A7WST5-F1
#
_entry.id   AF-A0A1A7WST5-F1
#
_cell.length_a   1.000
_cell.length_b   1.000
_cell.length_c   1.000
_cell.angle_alpha   90.00
_cell.angle_beta   90.00
_cell.angle_gamma   90.00
#
_symmetry.space_group_name_H-M   'P 1'
#
loop_
_entity.id
_entity.type
_entity.pdbx_description
1 polymer ?
#
loop_
_entity_poly.entity_id
_entity_poly.type
_entity_poly.pdbx_seq_one_letter_code
_entity_poly.pdbx_strand_id
1 'polypeptide(L)'
;YMTMFPHTPDNSFMGFVSEELNETEKRSITQNKVNNMAVVYGKEASMWKIQGKESFLDILHKYMEVHGTVYYETQRPPEVPPFVKNHGLLPQHELQQLLRKAKLFIGFGFPYEGPAPLEAIANGCIFLQPKFQPPHSSLNHEFFRGKPTSREVCSQHPYAEQYIGRPHVVTVDYNNSFEFDSAIQEIMKAEVEPYLPYEYTCEGMLERVHAYIQNQDFCVPEPPFIPTNLSRPRSASGSRMLGPLFVPLPNSTALGWAPNMTAPAAWPPLSSLRLLVSQEGQSCVEACHSTGFICEPAHFRFINNKEALRGLEVQCEVVDSEINHILPAFSVMRRECGLQREPLLFSCAGFSPKYRRLCPCRDFRPEQVALCRNCL
;
A
#
# COMPACT_ATOMS: atom_id res chain seq x y z
N TYR A 1 9.16 10.52 -6.39
CA TYR A 1 8.64 10.96 -5.06
C TYR A 1 8.83 9.84 -4.05
N MET A 2 8.91 10.19 -2.76
CA MET A 2 9.11 9.27 -1.63
C MET A 2 7.90 9.32 -0.68
N THR A 3 7.27 8.19 -0.37
CA THR A 3 6.02 8.12 0.42
C THR A 3 6.22 7.54 1.82
N MET A 4 5.31 7.89 2.73
CA MET A 4 5.29 7.39 4.12
C MET A 4 4.86 5.93 4.24
N PHE A 5 3.98 5.48 3.35
CA PHE A 5 3.50 4.10 3.25
C PHE A 5 3.52 3.65 1.78
N PRO A 6 3.59 2.34 1.50
CA PRO A 6 3.64 1.81 0.14
C PRO A 6 2.27 1.79 -0.57
N HIS A 7 1.54 2.91 -0.52
CA HIS A 7 0.19 3.03 -1.08
C HIS A 7 0.14 3.53 -2.54
N THR A 8 1.27 3.99 -3.09
CA THR A 8 1.36 4.55 -4.45
C THR A 8 2.55 3.94 -5.17
N PRO A 9 2.38 2.87 -5.97
CA PRO A 9 3.49 2.19 -6.65
C PRO A 9 4.16 3.03 -7.76
N ASP A 10 3.50 4.10 -8.22
CA ASP A 10 4.14 5.13 -9.06
C ASP A 10 5.26 5.90 -8.34
N ASN A 11 5.36 5.75 -7.02
CA ASN A 11 6.35 6.39 -6.17
C ASN A 11 7.14 5.34 -5.38
N SER A 12 8.27 5.76 -4.81
CA SER A 12 9.08 4.89 -3.97
C SER A 12 8.63 5.00 -2.52
N PHE A 13 8.48 3.86 -1.86
CA PHE A 13 8.17 3.81 -0.43
C PHE A 13 9.43 4.11 0.38
N MET A 14 9.41 5.17 1.21
CA MET A 14 10.52 5.54 2.08
C MET A 14 10.29 5.03 3.50
N GLY A 15 9.10 5.25 4.03
CA GLY A 15 8.72 4.81 5.38
C GLY A 15 9.44 5.55 6.51
N PHE A 16 9.46 4.90 7.66
CA PHE A 16 10.03 5.37 8.91
C PHE A 16 10.34 4.16 9.80
N VAL A 17 10.88 4.40 10.99
CA VAL A 17 11.18 3.36 11.99
C VAL A 17 10.22 3.49 13.17
N SER A 18 9.79 2.34 13.71
CA SER A 18 9.13 2.25 15.02
C SER A 18 10.03 1.53 16.03
N GLU A 19 9.68 1.61 17.31
CA GLU A 19 10.44 0.95 18.39
C GLU A 19 10.39 -0.57 18.22
N GLU A 20 11.58 -1.20 18.23
CA GLU A 20 11.73 -2.65 18.20
C GLU A 20 11.79 -3.20 19.63
N LEU A 21 10.94 -4.18 19.91
CA LEU A 21 10.90 -4.87 21.20
C LEU A 21 11.64 -6.20 21.12
N ASN A 22 12.44 -6.51 22.13
CA ASN A 22 13.03 -7.84 22.25
C ASN A 22 12.02 -8.89 22.74
N GLU A 23 12.36 -10.17 22.62
CA GLU A 23 11.46 -11.28 22.96
C GLU A 23 11.01 -11.29 24.44
N THR A 24 11.86 -10.84 25.36
CA THR A 24 11.50 -10.72 26.79
C THR A 24 10.47 -9.61 26.99
N GLU A 25 10.66 -8.46 26.33
CA GLU A 25 9.74 -7.34 26.36
C GLU A 25 8.38 -7.71 25.74
N LYS A 26 8.37 -8.39 24.58
CA LYS A 26 7.14 -8.86 23.94
C LYS A 26 6.33 -9.77 24.86
N ARG A 27 6.99 -10.74 25.51
CA ARG A 27 6.33 -11.64 26.48
C ARG A 27 5.79 -10.88 27.69
N SER A 28 6.60 -9.99 28.25
CA SER A 28 6.20 -9.16 29.40
C SER A 28 4.98 -8.30 29.06
N ILE A 29 4.98 -7.64 27.89
CA ILE A 29 3.85 -6.82 27.45
C ILE A 29 2.61 -7.69 27.27
N THR A 30 2.71 -8.81 26.55
CA THR A 30 1.57 -9.72 26.29
C THR A 30 0.91 -10.19 27.59
N GLN A 31 1.70 -10.49 28.63
CA GLN A 31 1.21 -10.95 29.93
C GLN A 31 0.59 -9.83 30.81
N ASN A 32 1.01 -8.58 30.61
CA ASN A 32 0.64 -7.46 31.47
C ASN A 32 -0.41 -6.51 30.85
N LYS A 33 -0.99 -6.88 29.70
CA LYS A 33 -2.06 -6.10 29.04
C LYS A 33 -3.32 -6.04 29.91
N VAL A 34 -3.91 -4.84 29.99
CA VAL A 34 -5.22 -4.62 30.60
C VAL A 34 -6.30 -4.88 29.56
N ASN A 35 -7.00 -6.01 29.67
CA ASN A 35 -7.92 -6.50 28.65
C ASN A 35 -9.11 -5.57 28.35
N ASN A 36 -9.53 -4.73 29.29
CA ASN A 36 -10.66 -3.81 29.15
C ASN A 36 -10.23 -2.34 28.99
N MET A 37 -9.08 -2.07 28.36
CA MET A 37 -8.55 -0.72 28.18
C MET A 37 -8.41 -0.37 26.70
N ALA A 38 -9.04 0.73 26.28
CA ALA A 38 -8.95 1.28 24.94
C ALA A 38 -8.29 2.66 24.95
N VAL A 39 -7.38 2.91 24.02
CA VAL A 39 -6.78 4.22 23.77
C VAL A 39 -7.24 4.73 22.41
N VAL A 40 -7.79 5.93 22.38
CA VAL A 40 -8.32 6.53 21.16
C VAL A 40 -7.23 7.24 20.38
N TYR A 41 -7.22 7.00 19.07
CA TYR A 41 -6.38 7.71 18.12
C TYR A 41 -7.01 9.04 17.71
N GLY A 42 -6.68 10.09 18.47
CA GLY A 42 -7.08 11.45 18.13
C GLY A 42 -6.57 12.44 19.17
N LYS A 43 -5.69 13.37 18.77
CA LYS A 43 -5.03 14.31 19.71
C LYS A 43 -5.71 15.69 19.77
N GLU A 44 -6.68 15.96 18.90
CA GLU A 44 -7.42 17.22 18.86
C GLU A 44 -8.89 17.01 19.21
N ALA A 45 -9.49 17.93 19.98
CA ALA A 45 -10.90 17.86 20.37
C ALA A 45 -11.85 17.77 19.15
N SER A 46 -11.48 18.37 18.01
CA SER A 46 -12.23 18.29 16.75
C SER A 46 -12.45 16.85 16.27
N MET A 47 -11.51 15.94 16.53
CA MET A 47 -11.58 14.52 16.18
C MET A 47 -12.54 13.75 17.08
N TRP A 48 -12.81 14.28 18.28
CA TRP A 48 -13.67 13.70 19.31
C TRP A 48 -15.11 14.22 19.25
N LYS A 49 -15.43 15.13 18.32
CA LYS A 49 -16.80 15.61 18.10
C LYS A 49 -17.76 14.43 18.07
N ILE A 50 -18.68 14.42 19.03
CA ILE A 50 -19.55 13.29 19.34
C ILE A 50 -20.52 13.00 18.21
N GLN A 51 -20.91 14.03 17.44
CA GLN A 51 -21.85 13.90 16.33
C GLN A 51 -21.41 12.79 15.35
N GLY A 52 -22.25 11.74 15.25
CA GLY A 52 -22.02 10.58 14.40
C GLY A 52 -21.12 9.50 15.01
N LYS A 53 -20.78 9.61 16.30
CA LYS A 53 -19.94 8.66 17.05
C LYS A 53 -20.62 8.09 18.29
N GLU A 54 -21.81 8.57 18.64
CA GLU A 54 -22.55 8.23 19.85
C GLU A 54 -22.70 6.71 20.00
N SER A 55 -23.22 6.05 18.97
CA SER A 55 -23.58 4.63 19.02
C SER A 55 -22.37 3.73 19.31
N PHE A 56 -21.27 3.88 18.58
CA PHE A 56 -20.11 3.02 18.77
C PHE A 56 -19.32 3.37 20.04
N LEU A 57 -19.33 4.64 20.47
CA LEU A 57 -18.73 5.03 21.75
C LEU A 57 -19.49 4.45 22.94
N ASP A 58 -20.82 4.46 22.88
CA ASP A 58 -21.67 3.83 23.90
C ASP A 58 -21.44 2.33 23.97
N ILE A 59 -21.24 1.66 22.84
CA ILE A 59 -20.89 0.23 22.80
C ILE A 59 -19.49 0.03 23.40
N LEU A 60 -18.50 0.77 22.92
CA LEU A 60 -17.12 0.66 23.40
C LEU A 60 -17.03 0.84 24.93
N HIS A 61 -17.71 1.86 25.46
CA HIS A 61 -17.68 2.19 26.89
C HIS A 61 -18.31 1.11 27.77
N LYS A 62 -19.23 0.29 27.25
CA LYS A 62 -19.79 -0.86 27.98
C LYS A 62 -18.74 -1.94 28.27
N TYR A 63 -17.74 -2.09 27.39
CA TYR A 63 -16.75 -3.16 27.49
C TYR A 63 -15.39 -2.67 27.99
N MET A 64 -15.03 -1.41 27.72
CA MET A 64 -13.68 -0.90 27.95
C MET A 64 -13.67 0.49 28.59
N GLU A 65 -12.68 0.74 29.44
CA GLU A 65 -12.30 2.08 29.84
C GLU A 65 -11.68 2.82 28.64
N VAL A 66 -12.18 4.02 28.35
CA VAL A 66 -11.76 4.81 27.19
C VAL A 66 -10.75 5.87 27.62
N HIS A 67 -9.56 5.81 27.05
CA HIS A 67 -8.45 6.72 27.32
C HIS A 67 -8.18 7.60 26.10
N GLY A 68 -7.80 8.85 26.33
CA GLY A 68 -7.43 9.81 25.28
C GLY A 68 -6.14 10.54 25.60
N THR A 69 -5.47 11.06 24.58
CA THR A 69 -4.29 11.94 24.72
C THR A 69 -4.57 13.26 23.98
N VAL A 70 -5.62 13.94 24.41
CA VAL A 70 -6.18 15.12 23.73
C VAL A 70 -5.55 16.38 24.30
N TYR A 71 -5.09 17.27 23.43
CA TYR A 71 -4.61 18.59 23.80
C TYR A 71 -5.73 19.40 24.48
N TYR A 72 -5.37 20.12 25.54
CA TYR A 72 -6.21 21.14 26.14
C TYR A 72 -5.35 22.25 26.74
N GLU A 73 -5.86 23.47 26.69
CA GLU A 73 -5.29 24.58 27.44
C GLU A 73 -5.74 24.46 28.90
N THR A 74 -4.86 24.76 29.85
CA THR A 74 -5.12 24.64 31.29
C THR A 74 -6.37 25.38 31.78
N GLN A 75 -6.86 26.35 31.00
CA GLN A 75 -8.05 27.14 31.32
C GLN A 75 -9.36 26.62 30.70
N ARG A 76 -9.32 25.64 29.80
CA ARG A 76 -10.52 25.05 29.17
C ARG A 76 -10.35 23.54 29.03
N PRO A 77 -11.12 22.71 29.77
CA PRO A 77 -11.08 21.27 29.57
C PRO A 77 -11.46 20.92 28.12
N PRO A 78 -10.86 19.88 27.53
CA PRO A 78 -11.14 19.51 26.16
C PRO A 78 -12.57 19.01 26.02
N GLU A 79 -13.20 19.28 24.87
CA GLU A 79 -14.51 18.74 24.50
C GLU A 79 -14.39 17.23 24.18
N VAL A 80 -14.27 16.42 25.22
CA VAL A 80 -14.31 14.95 25.17
C VAL A 80 -15.45 14.42 26.04
N PRO A 81 -16.02 13.24 25.73
CA PRO A 81 -17.07 12.65 26.56
C PRO A 81 -16.64 12.51 28.04
N PRO A 82 -17.53 12.74 29.02
CA PRO A 82 -17.18 12.77 30.44
C PRO A 82 -16.55 11.47 30.99
N PHE A 83 -16.85 10.33 30.37
CA PHE A 83 -16.31 9.03 30.75
C PHE A 83 -14.86 8.79 30.27
N VAL A 84 -14.31 9.68 29.43
CA VAL A 84 -12.97 9.53 28.86
C VAL A 84 -11.92 9.96 29.87
N LYS A 85 -10.99 9.05 30.17
CA LYS A 85 -9.79 9.36 30.95
C LYS A 85 -8.75 10.02 30.04
N ASN A 86 -8.77 11.35 29.99
CA ASN A 86 -7.80 12.11 29.19
C ASN A 86 -6.46 12.27 29.93
N HIS A 87 -5.36 11.91 29.27
CA HIS A 87 -3.99 12.01 29.79
C HIS A 87 -3.27 13.28 29.32
N GLY A 88 -3.92 14.10 28.49
CA GLY A 88 -3.25 15.24 27.84
C GLY A 88 -2.28 14.79 26.75
N LEU A 89 -1.46 15.71 26.25
CA LEU A 89 -0.37 15.35 25.35
C LEU A 89 0.76 14.68 26.14
N LEU A 90 1.03 13.43 25.78
CA LEU A 90 2.08 12.64 26.40
C LEU A 90 3.39 12.72 25.58
N PRO A 91 4.56 12.79 26.25
CA PRO A 91 5.84 12.48 25.62
C PRO A 91 5.85 11.04 25.07
N GLN A 92 6.74 10.78 24.10
CA GLN A 92 6.79 9.48 23.39
C GLN A 92 6.88 8.27 24.34
N HIS A 93 7.76 8.34 25.35
CA HIS A 93 7.95 7.24 26.30
C HIS A 93 6.71 6.95 27.16
N GLU A 94 5.97 7.99 27.57
CA GLU A 94 4.73 7.84 28.35
C GLU A 94 3.59 7.30 27.47
N LEU A 95 3.52 7.73 26.21
CA LEU A 95 2.59 7.17 25.23
C LEU A 95 2.85 5.67 25.03
N GLN A 96 4.11 5.26 24.87
CA GLN A 96 4.47 3.84 24.76
C GLN A 96 4.07 3.06 26.01
N GLN A 97 4.31 3.60 27.21
CA GLN A 97 3.86 2.95 28.45
C GLN A 97 2.34 2.80 28.53
N LEU A 98 1.59 3.80 28.04
CA LEU A 98 0.13 3.73 27.94
C LEU A 98 -0.31 2.63 26.95
N LEU A 99 0.31 2.58 25.77
CA LEU A 99 0.03 1.59 24.73
C LEU A 99 0.38 0.17 25.20
N ARG A 100 1.51 -0.03 25.90
CA ARG A 100 1.89 -1.34 26.47
C ARG A 100 0.85 -1.90 27.45
N LYS A 101 0.06 -1.03 28.10
CA LYS A 101 -1.05 -1.43 28.97
C LYS A 101 -2.36 -1.66 28.21
N ALA A 102 -2.66 -0.83 27.21
CA ALA A 102 -3.93 -0.86 26.51
C ALA A 102 -4.12 -2.12 25.65
N LYS A 103 -5.32 -2.70 25.64
CA LYS A 103 -5.67 -3.82 24.74
C LYS A 103 -5.97 -3.32 23.32
N LEU A 104 -6.72 -2.22 23.24
CA LEU A 104 -7.27 -1.69 22.01
C LEU A 104 -6.72 -0.30 21.74
N PHE A 105 -6.30 -0.06 20.50
CA PHE A 105 -6.08 1.27 19.95
C PHE A 105 -7.17 1.51 18.91
N ILE A 106 -8.00 2.54 19.08
CA ILE A 106 -9.19 2.74 18.23
C ILE A 106 -9.08 4.04 17.43
N GLY A 107 -9.19 3.90 16.11
CA GLY A 107 -9.28 5.00 15.16
C GLY A 107 -10.71 5.49 14.97
N PHE A 108 -10.91 6.81 14.86
CA PHE A 108 -12.22 7.43 14.58
C PHE A 108 -12.39 7.89 13.13
N GLY A 109 -11.49 7.47 12.23
CA GLY A 109 -11.52 7.81 10.80
C GLY A 109 -10.64 8.98 10.42
N PHE A 110 -10.07 9.71 11.38
CA PHE A 110 -9.06 10.74 11.16
C PHE A 110 -8.08 10.80 12.34
N PRO A 111 -6.78 11.05 12.11
CA PRO A 111 -6.11 11.30 10.82
C PRO A 111 -5.91 10.03 9.99
N TYR A 112 -5.73 10.21 8.67
CA TYR A 112 -5.45 9.14 7.71
C TYR A 112 -3.97 8.76 7.71
N GLU A 113 -3.66 7.46 7.65
CA GLU A 113 -2.30 6.94 7.38
C GLU A 113 -1.19 7.64 8.18
N GLY A 114 -1.40 7.78 9.50
CA GLY A 114 -0.35 8.26 10.41
C GLY A 114 0.43 7.11 11.04
N PRO A 115 1.54 7.38 11.74
CA PRO A 115 2.41 6.35 12.31
C PRO A 115 1.84 5.66 13.56
N ALA A 116 0.94 6.33 14.29
CA ALA A 116 0.48 5.88 15.61
C ALA A 116 -0.17 4.48 15.64
N PRO A 117 -0.97 4.06 14.64
CA PRO A 117 -1.46 2.69 14.58
C PRO A 117 -0.34 1.64 14.53
N LEU A 118 0.76 1.88 13.80
CA LEU A 118 1.90 0.96 13.79
C LEU A 118 2.61 0.94 15.15
N GLU A 119 2.78 2.09 15.79
CA GLU A 119 3.36 2.15 17.15
C GLU A 119 2.50 1.38 18.16
N ALA A 120 1.17 1.45 18.04
CA ALA A 120 0.24 0.73 18.89
C ALA A 120 0.32 -0.80 18.69
N ILE A 121 0.36 -1.25 17.43
CA ILE A 121 0.50 -2.68 17.08
C ILE A 121 1.87 -3.19 17.54
N ALA A 122 2.92 -2.41 17.35
CA ALA A 122 4.28 -2.71 17.84
C ALA A 122 4.36 -2.79 19.36
N ASN A 123 3.41 -2.20 20.10
CA ASN A 123 3.27 -2.33 21.55
C ASN A 123 2.16 -3.31 21.97
N GLY A 124 1.67 -4.16 21.05
CA GLY A 124 0.71 -5.24 21.33
C GLY A 124 -0.74 -4.81 21.49
N CYS A 125 -1.12 -3.64 20.98
CA CYS A 125 -2.54 -3.28 20.84
C CYS A 125 -3.13 -3.92 19.59
N ILE A 126 -4.41 -4.27 19.65
CA ILE A 126 -5.22 -4.45 18.44
C ILE A 126 -5.63 -3.07 17.95
N PHE A 127 -5.44 -2.78 16.67
CA PHE A 127 -5.91 -1.56 16.04
C PHE A 127 -7.30 -1.76 15.42
N LEU A 128 -8.30 -1.09 15.95
CA LEU A 128 -9.65 -1.04 15.39
C LEU A 128 -9.83 0.25 14.59
N GLN A 129 -10.24 0.13 13.34
CA GLN A 129 -10.42 1.26 12.44
C GLN A 129 -11.73 1.19 11.66
N PRO A 130 -12.28 2.34 11.26
CA PRO A 130 -13.47 2.37 10.43
C PRO A 130 -13.16 1.97 8.99
N LYS A 131 -14.09 1.21 8.40
CA LYS A 131 -14.23 1.03 6.96
C LYS A 131 -14.93 2.24 6.35
N PHE A 132 -14.47 2.69 5.19
CA PHE A 132 -15.08 3.78 4.43
C PHE A 132 -15.82 3.22 3.22
N GLN A 133 -17.13 3.40 3.21
CA GLN A 133 -18.01 3.05 2.09
C GLN A 133 -18.95 4.23 1.78
N PRO A 134 -18.79 4.92 0.64
CA PRO A 134 -17.74 4.71 -0.38
C PRO A 134 -16.33 5.06 0.13
N PRO A 135 -15.27 4.56 -0.54
CA PRO A 135 -13.89 4.98 -0.27
C PRO A 135 -13.71 6.50 -0.36
N HIS A 136 -12.85 7.07 0.48
CA HIS A 136 -12.56 8.50 0.46
C HIS A 136 -11.49 8.83 -0.59
N SER A 137 -11.68 9.92 -1.33
CA SER A 137 -10.74 10.38 -2.35
C SER A 137 -10.82 11.90 -2.54
N SER A 138 -9.97 12.43 -3.43
CA SER A 138 -9.98 13.85 -3.80
C SER A 138 -11.29 14.32 -4.44
N LEU A 139 -12.14 13.39 -4.91
CA LEU A 139 -13.42 13.66 -5.55
C LEU A 139 -14.57 13.84 -4.56
N ASN A 140 -14.51 13.19 -3.39
CA ASN A 140 -15.66 13.10 -2.47
C ASN A 140 -15.37 13.54 -1.03
N HIS A 141 -14.12 13.81 -0.66
CA HIS A 141 -13.76 14.14 0.72
C HIS A 141 -12.85 15.37 0.81
N GLU A 142 -13.21 16.32 1.69
CA GLU A 142 -12.57 17.63 1.80
C GLU A 142 -11.06 17.55 2.07
N PHE A 143 -10.64 16.69 3.00
CA PHE A 143 -9.22 16.51 3.32
C PHE A 143 -8.36 16.13 2.11
N PHE A 144 -8.91 15.37 1.14
CA PHE A 144 -8.17 14.93 -0.04
C PHE A 144 -8.29 15.90 -1.22
N ARG A 145 -9.15 16.93 -1.13
CA ARG A 145 -9.37 17.90 -2.21
C ARG A 145 -8.06 18.61 -2.56
N GLY A 146 -7.74 18.67 -3.85
CA GLY A 146 -6.54 19.31 -4.37
C GLY A 146 -5.24 18.52 -4.18
N LYS A 147 -5.26 17.35 -3.51
CA LYS A 147 -4.08 16.48 -3.47
C LYS A 147 -3.82 15.88 -4.86
N PRO A 148 -2.56 15.78 -5.32
CA PRO A 148 -2.20 15.35 -6.67
C PRO A 148 -2.27 13.82 -6.82
N THR A 149 -3.43 13.23 -6.52
CA THR A 149 -3.67 11.79 -6.61
C THR A 149 -5.17 11.50 -6.78
N SER A 150 -5.48 10.47 -7.55
CA SER A 150 -6.82 9.89 -7.68
C SER A 150 -7.03 8.66 -6.78
N ARG A 151 -6.07 8.37 -5.88
CA ARG A 151 -6.15 7.21 -5.00
C ARG A 151 -7.37 7.28 -4.09
N GLU A 152 -8.02 6.14 -3.94
CA GLU A 152 -9.13 5.93 -3.03
C GLU A 152 -8.66 5.22 -1.75
N VAL A 153 -9.25 5.60 -0.62
CA VAL A 153 -8.88 5.14 0.72
C VAL A 153 -10.10 4.43 1.34
N CYS A 154 -10.00 3.12 1.51
CA CYS A 154 -11.12 2.26 1.96
C CYS A 154 -11.23 2.11 3.49
N SER A 155 -10.23 2.57 4.24
CA SER A 155 -10.19 2.56 5.71
C SER A 155 -9.25 3.64 6.23
N GLN A 156 -9.26 3.92 7.54
CA GLN A 156 -8.41 4.97 8.11
C GLN A 156 -6.91 4.76 7.83
N HIS A 157 -6.46 3.51 7.79
CA HIS A 157 -5.08 3.13 7.57
C HIS A 157 -4.99 1.90 6.64
N PRO A 158 -5.11 2.08 5.30
CA PRO A 158 -5.13 0.98 4.33
C PRO A 158 -3.91 0.05 4.40
N TYR A 159 -2.73 0.59 4.70
CA TYR A 159 -1.53 -0.24 4.90
C TYR A 159 -1.74 -1.27 6.02
N ALA A 160 -2.34 -0.86 7.14
CA ALA A 160 -2.54 -1.73 8.29
C ALA A 160 -3.62 -2.78 7.97
N GLU A 161 -4.65 -2.39 7.22
CA GLU A 161 -5.65 -3.34 6.73
C GLU A 161 -5.05 -4.41 5.81
N GLN A 162 -4.21 -3.99 4.86
CA GLN A 162 -3.75 -4.83 3.75
C GLN A 162 -2.53 -5.69 4.11
N TYR A 163 -1.55 -5.12 4.81
CA TYR A 163 -0.25 -5.78 5.04
C TYR A 163 -0.12 -6.38 6.44
N ILE A 164 -0.99 -6.00 7.38
CA ILE A 164 -1.01 -6.56 8.74
C ILE A 164 -2.27 -7.41 8.93
N GLY A 165 -3.44 -6.79 8.79
CA GLY A 165 -4.73 -7.48 8.91
C GLY A 165 -4.97 -8.10 10.30
N ARG A 166 -5.95 -9.01 10.36
CA ARG A 166 -6.31 -9.71 11.61
C ARG A 166 -5.18 -10.68 12.04
N PRO A 167 -4.95 -10.87 13.36
CA PRO A 167 -5.75 -10.36 14.47
C PRO A 167 -5.37 -8.94 14.94
N HIS A 168 -4.24 -8.39 14.49
CA HIS A 168 -3.71 -7.10 14.95
C HIS A 168 -4.51 -5.90 14.45
N VAL A 169 -5.19 -6.01 13.31
CA VAL A 169 -5.98 -4.94 12.70
C VAL A 169 -7.39 -5.44 12.40
N VAL A 170 -8.37 -4.74 12.92
CA VAL A 170 -9.79 -5.02 12.70
C VAL A 170 -10.41 -3.80 12.01
N THR A 171 -10.95 -4.02 10.80
CA THR A 171 -11.59 -2.98 10.00
C THR A 171 -13.08 -3.28 9.92
N VAL A 172 -13.93 -2.38 10.39
CA VAL A 172 -15.39 -2.59 10.46
C VAL A 172 -16.17 -1.33 10.12
N ASP A 173 -17.43 -1.48 9.69
CA ASP A 173 -18.33 -0.33 9.53
C ASP A 173 -18.85 0.15 10.89
N TYR A 174 -18.45 1.34 11.31
CA TYR A 174 -18.85 1.91 12.59
C TYR A 174 -20.32 2.32 12.64
N ASN A 175 -20.99 2.45 11.48
CA ASN A 175 -22.43 2.69 11.43
C ASN A 175 -23.24 1.40 11.68
N ASN A 176 -22.59 0.24 11.59
CA ASN A 176 -23.20 -1.05 11.85
C ASN A 176 -22.94 -1.46 13.31
N SER A 177 -23.84 -1.07 14.21
CA SER A 177 -23.70 -1.33 15.65
C SER A 177 -23.51 -2.81 15.99
N PHE A 178 -24.12 -3.73 15.22
CA PHE A 178 -23.97 -5.17 15.45
C PHE A 178 -22.57 -5.66 15.10
N GLU A 179 -22.06 -5.24 13.93
CA GLU A 179 -20.69 -5.57 13.50
C GLU A 179 -19.65 -4.99 14.45
N PHE A 180 -19.84 -3.74 14.90
CA PHE A 180 -18.96 -3.08 15.86
C PHE A 180 -18.98 -3.81 17.22
N ASP A 181 -20.16 -4.11 17.77
CA ASP A 181 -20.28 -4.85 19.04
C ASP A 181 -19.63 -6.24 18.95
N SER A 182 -19.89 -6.98 17.87
CA SER A 182 -19.26 -8.28 17.60
C SER A 182 -17.73 -8.17 17.55
N ALA A 183 -17.21 -7.14 16.88
CA ALA A 183 -15.77 -6.90 16.79
C ALA A 183 -15.14 -6.61 18.15
N ILE A 184 -15.79 -5.81 19.01
CA ILE A 184 -15.30 -5.56 20.37
C ILE A 184 -15.29 -6.87 21.19
N GLN A 185 -16.34 -7.68 21.10
CA GLN A 185 -16.38 -8.98 21.78
C GLN A 185 -15.29 -9.94 21.30
N GLU A 186 -14.98 -9.96 20.01
CA GLU A 186 -13.86 -10.73 19.45
C GLU A 186 -12.51 -10.22 19.98
N ILE A 187 -12.30 -8.89 19.96
CA ILE A 187 -11.08 -8.23 20.43
C ILE A 187 -10.80 -8.54 21.91
N MET A 188 -11.84 -8.55 22.76
CA MET A 188 -11.68 -8.90 24.17
C MET A 188 -11.19 -10.34 24.38
N LYS A 189 -11.53 -11.27 23.47
CA LYS A 189 -11.15 -12.69 23.55
C LYS A 189 -9.83 -13.01 22.86
N ALA A 190 -9.39 -12.15 21.93
CA ALA A 190 -8.19 -12.38 21.14
C ALA A 190 -6.92 -12.20 21.98
N GLU A 191 -5.96 -13.09 21.82
CA GLU A 191 -4.59 -12.92 22.31
C GLU A 191 -3.70 -12.50 21.13
N VAL A 192 -2.93 -11.42 21.32
CA VAL A 192 -2.13 -10.81 20.26
C VAL A 192 -0.78 -10.42 20.83
N GLU A 193 0.28 -10.83 20.15
CA GLU A 193 1.65 -10.45 20.48
C GLU A 193 2.02 -9.12 19.78
N PRO A 194 2.89 -8.29 20.40
CA PRO A 194 3.43 -7.11 19.74
C PRO A 194 4.09 -7.46 18.40
N TYR A 195 3.74 -6.71 17.37
CA TYR A 195 4.16 -6.99 16.00
C TYR A 195 4.59 -5.71 15.28
N LEU A 196 5.70 -5.79 14.57
CA LEU A 196 6.22 -4.71 13.73
C LEU A 196 6.69 -5.34 12.41
N PRO A 197 6.11 -4.97 11.26
CA PRO A 197 6.59 -5.46 9.97
C PRO A 197 8.06 -5.09 9.76
N TYR A 198 8.85 -6.02 9.20
CA TYR A 198 10.29 -5.82 9.00
C TYR A 198 10.64 -4.48 8.33
N GLU A 199 9.90 -4.03 7.32
CA GLU A 199 10.14 -2.75 6.63
C GLU A 199 10.05 -1.47 7.50
N TYR A 200 9.52 -1.58 8.72
CA TYR A 200 9.47 -0.51 9.73
C TYR A 200 10.44 -0.70 10.90
N THR A 201 11.33 -1.70 10.83
CA THR A 201 12.48 -1.87 11.74
C THR A 201 13.65 -0.97 11.30
N CYS A 202 14.63 -0.77 12.19
CA CYS A 202 15.88 -0.09 11.84
C CYS A 202 16.58 -0.78 10.67
N GLU A 203 16.70 -2.11 10.73
CA GLU A 203 17.38 -2.92 9.71
C GLU A 203 16.63 -2.87 8.38
N GLY A 204 15.31 -3.06 8.39
CA GLY A 204 14.49 -3.03 7.18
C GLY A 204 14.50 -1.66 6.49
N MET A 205 14.49 -0.56 7.25
CA MET A 205 14.65 0.77 6.64
C MET A 205 16.05 0.97 6.06
N LEU A 206 17.11 0.51 6.75
CA LEU A 206 18.48 0.59 6.25
C LEU A 206 18.68 -0.25 4.98
N GLU A 207 18.16 -1.48 4.91
CA GLU A 207 18.18 -2.33 3.72
C GLU A 207 17.54 -1.61 2.52
N ARG A 208 16.35 -1.04 2.73
CA ARG A 208 15.60 -0.31 1.69
C ARG A 208 16.34 0.94 1.22
N VAL A 209 16.78 1.78 2.14
CA VAL A 209 17.49 3.03 1.81
C VAL A 209 18.82 2.72 1.14
N HIS A 210 19.56 1.71 1.61
CA HIS A 210 20.80 1.26 0.99
C HIS A 210 20.56 0.82 -0.46
N ALA A 211 19.54 -0.01 -0.71
CA ALA A 211 19.19 -0.47 -2.04
C ALA A 211 18.85 0.70 -2.99
N TYR A 212 18.11 1.71 -2.52
CA TYR A 212 17.83 2.91 -3.30
C TYR A 212 19.10 3.69 -3.62
N ILE A 213 19.98 3.93 -2.64
CA ILE A 213 21.23 4.67 -2.84
C ILE A 213 22.14 3.97 -3.87
N GLN A 214 22.22 2.64 -3.83
CA GLN A 214 23.10 1.88 -4.72
C GLN A 214 22.55 1.75 -6.14
N ASN A 215 21.23 1.64 -6.30
CA ASN A 215 20.65 1.17 -7.56
C ASN A 215 19.63 2.10 -8.21
N GLN A 216 19.00 3.00 -7.47
CA GLN A 216 17.96 3.88 -8.02
C GLN A 216 18.59 5.13 -8.64
N ASP A 217 18.94 5.03 -9.93
CA ASP A 217 19.59 6.10 -10.69
C ASP A 217 18.64 6.71 -11.75
N PHE A 218 18.40 8.02 -11.62
CA PHE A 218 17.62 8.82 -12.58
C PHE A 218 18.49 9.82 -13.37
N CYS A 219 19.82 9.82 -13.17
CA CYS A 219 20.77 10.72 -13.82
C CYS A 219 21.29 10.16 -15.14
N VAL A 220 21.18 8.85 -15.35
CA VAL A 220 21.52 8.21 -16.62
C VAL A 220 20.42 8.39 -17.66
N PRO A 221 20.76 8.55 -18.95
CA PRO A 221 19.76 8.60 -20.01
C PRO A 221 18.89 7.34 -19.98
N GLU A 222 17.57 7.53 -20.03
CA GLU A 222 16.65 6.39 -20.07
C GLU A 222 16.90 5.55 -21.34
N PRO A 223 16.83 4.20 -21.24
CA PRO A 223 16.96 3.37 -22.41
C PRO A 223 15.82 3.69 -23.39
N PRO A 224 16.11 3.84 -24.69
CA PRO A 224 15.09 4.13 -25.69
C PRO A 224 14.03 3.01 -25.68
N PHE A 225 12.80 3.34 -26.11
CA PHE A 225 11.78 2.32 -26.32
C PHE A 225 12.32 1.20 -27.20
N ILE A 226 11.97 -0.04 -26.83
CA ILE A 226 12.30 -1.20 -27.64
C ILE A 226 11.71 -0.96 -29.04
N PRO A 227 12.54 -0.85 -30.11
CA PRO A 227 12.06 -0.48 -31.43
C PRO A 227 10.97 -1.44 -31.91
N THR A 228 9.89 -0.87 -32.45
CA THR A 228 8.74 -1.60 -33.02
C THR A 228 9.11 -2.57 -34.15
N ASN A 229 10.30 -2.41 -34.72
CA ASN A 229 10.90 -3.24 -35.75
C ASN A 229 12.13 -4.01 -35.22
N LEU A 230 11.99 -4.74 -34.12
CA LEU A 230 12.85 -5.92 -33.88
C LEU A 230 12.46 -7.05 -34.84
N SER A 231 12.46 -6.78 -36.14
CA SER A 231 12.91 -7.77 -37.11
C SER A 231 14.39 -8.03 -36.81
N ARG A 232 14.65 -8.99 -35.90
CA ARG A 232 15.97 -9.58 -35.57
C ARG A 232 17.18 -8.67 -35.88
N PRO A 233 17.78 -7.98 -34.90
CA PRO A 233 19.07 -7.36 -35.12
C PRO A 233 20.08 -8.48 -35.38
N ARG A 234 20.76 -8.44 -36.52
CA ARG A 234 22.04 -9.13 -36.69
C ARG A 234 23.04 -8.41 -35.78
N SER A 235 23.64 -9.11 -34.81
CA SER A 235 24.82 -8.58 -34.15
C SER A 235 25.97 -8.47 -35.16
N ALA A 236 26.89 -7.54 -34.93
CA ALA A 236 28.18 -7.48 -35.62
C ALA A 236 29.05 -8.74 -35.39
N SER A 237 28.62 -9.68 -34.54
CA SER A 237 29.26 -10.96 -34.24
C SER A 237 28.53 -12.19 -34.81
N GLY A 238 27.49 -12.03 -35.63
CA GLY A 238 26.87 -13.13 -36.37
C GLY A 238 26.02 -14.12 -35.54
N SER A 239 25.77 -13.89 -34.25
CA SER A 239 24.85 -14.72 -33.47
C SER A 239 23.41 -14.20 -33.58
N ARG A 240 22.50 -15.03 -34.07
CA ARG A 240 21.07 -14.71 -34.18
C ARG A 240 20.44 -14.72 -32.79
N MET A 241 19.82 -13.61 -32.36
CA MET A 241 18.86 -13.60 -31.24
C MET A 241 17.63 -14.45 -31.64
N LEU A 242 17.59 -15.73 -31.28
CA LEU A 242 16.47 -16.64 -31.53
C LEU A 242 15.61 -16.78 -30.27
N GLY A 243 14.51 -16.03 -30.20
CA GLY A 243 13.48 -16.23 -29.18
C GLY A 243 12.48 -15.07 -29.07
N PRO A 244 11.28 -15.32 -28.50
CA PRO A 244 10.38 -14.25 -28.08
C PRO A 244 10.98 -13.46 -26.90
N LEU A 245 10.69 -12.15 -26.81
CA LEU A 245 11.13 -11.30 -25.69
C LEU A 245 10.46 -11.68 -24.36
N PHE A 246 9.22 -12.14 -24.45
CA PHE A 246 8.39 -12.51 -23.31
C PHE A 246 8.08 -14.00 -23.38
N VAL A 247 8.18 -14.69 -22.25
CA VAL A 247 7.89 -16.11 -22.12
C VAL A 247 6.90 -16.36 -20.97
N PRO A 248 6.01 -17.35 -21.08
CA PRO A 248 5.13 -17.72 -19.97
C PRO A 248 5.92 -18.11 -18.74
N LEU A 249 5.49 -17.64 -17.57
CA LEU A 249 6.09 -18.03 -16.30
C LEU A 249 5.44 -19.32 -15.79
N PRO A 250 6.21 -20.23 -15.15
CA PRO A 250 5.66 -21.45 -14.57
C PRO A 250 4.56 -21.13 -13.55
N ASN A 251 3.44 -21.86 -13.63
CA ASN A 251 2.31 -21.75 -12.70
C ASN A 251 1.72 -20.33 -12.58
N SER A 252 1.81 -19.51 -13.63
CA SER A 252 1.26 -18.17 -13.65
C SER A 252 0.69 -17.82 -15.03
N THR A 253 -0.31 -16.94 -15.06
CA THR A 253 -0.80 -16.31 -16.30
C THR A 253 0.09 -15.14 -16.73
N ALA A 254 1.10 -14.78 -15.93
CA ALA A 254 2.03 -13.71 -16.23
C ALA A 254 3.10 -14.16 -17.24
N LEU A 255 3.55 -13.19 -18.05
CA LEU A 255 4.75 -13.36 -18.86
C LEU A 255 5.96 -12.74 -18.16
N GLY A 256 7.11 -13.38 -18.29
CA GLY A 256 8.40 -12.86 -17.81
C GLY A 256 9.30 -12.47 -18.96
N TRP A 257 10.35 -11.71 -18.66
CA TRP A 257 11.42 -11.47 -19.60
C TRP A 257 12.17 -12.77 -19.90
N ALA A 258 12.42 -13.05 -21.18
CA ALA A 258 13.06 -14.29 -21.58
C ALA A 258 14.52 -14.38 -21.06
N PRO A 259 14.91 -15.47 -20.37
CA PRO A 259 16.22 -15.58 -19.73
C PRO A 259 17.38 -15.68 -20.72
N ASN A 260 17.10 -16.10 -21.96
CA ASN A 260 18.08 -16.17 -23.06
C ASN A 260 18.26 -14.83 -23.79
N MET A 261 17.47 -13.80 -23.45
CA MET A 261 17.57 -12.47 -24.03
C MET A 261 18.40 -11.56 -23.12
N THR A 262 19.41 -10.91 -23.67
CA THR A 262 20.21 -9.91 -22.95
C THR A 262 19.30 -8.76 -22.51
N ALA A 263 19.09 -8.63 -21.20
CA ALA A 263 18.33 -7.54 -20.61
C ALA A 263 19.19 -6.25 -20.60
N PRO A 264 18.62 -5.09 -20.96
CA PRO A 264 19.24 -3.80 -20.66
C PRO A 264 19.51 -3.67 -19.15
N ALA A 265 20.56 -2.94 -18.79
CA ALA A 265 20.80 -2.58 -17.40
C ALA A 265 19.64 -1.72 -16.90
N ALA A 266 18.93 -2.22 -15.88
CA ALA A 266 17.78 -1.57 -15.28
C ALA A 266 17.64 -2.06 -13.83
N TRP A 267 17.16 -1.17 -12.96
CA TRP A 267 16.77 -1.52 -11.60
C TRP A 267 15.33 -1.02 -11.34
N PRO A 268 14.41 -1.87 -10.84
CA PRO A 268 14.54 -3.32 -10.63
C PRO A 268 14.92 -4.12 -11.89
N PRO A 269 15.62 -5.26 -11.77
CA PRO A 269 16.03 -6.04 -12.93
C PRO A 269 14.82 -6.60 -13.69
N LEU A 270 14.92 -6.69 -15.01
CA LEU A 270 13.85 -7.23 -15.87
C LEU A 270 13.48 -8.68 -15.57
N SER A 271 14.34 -9.43 -14.88
CA SER A 271 14.01 -10.78 -14.38
C SER A 271 12.87 -10.77 -13.35
N SER A 272 12.61 -9.64 -12.70
CA SER A 272 11.47 -9.46 -11.78
C SER A 272 10.16 -9.12 -12.49
N LEU A 273 10.18 -8.79 -13.79
CA LEU A 273 8.98 -8.45 -14.55
C LEU A 273 7.98 -9.61 -14.57
N ARG A 274 6.73 -9.28 -14.25
CA ARG A 274 5.52 -10.11 -14.36
C ARG A 274 4.52 -9.29 -15.17
N LEU A 275 4.52 -9.47 -16.48
CA LEU A 275 3.60 -8.77 -17.38
C LEU A 275 2.22 -9.42 -17.30
N LEU A 276 1.24 -8.62 -16.90
CA LEU A 276 -0.17 -8.99 -16.73
C LEU A 276 -1.09 -8.10 -17.57
N VAL A 277 -2.36 -8.50 -17.66
CA VAL A 277 -3.44 -7.72 -18.29
C VAL A 277 -4.48 -7.37 -17.24
N SER A 278 -4.85 -6.09 -17.12
CA SER A 278 -5.94 -5.68 -16.24
C SER A 278 -7.31 -6.09 -16.79
N GLN A 279 -8.30 -6.22 -15.92
CA GLN A 279 -9.70 -6.24 -16.33
C GLN A 279 -10.16 -4.83 -16.77
N GLU A 280 -11.30 -4.76 -17.45
CA GLU A 280 -11.96 -3.48 -17.72
C GLU A 280 -12.42 -2.86 -16.40
N GLY A 281 -12.22 -1.55 -16.24
CA GLY A 281 -12.47 -0.87 -14.97
C GLY A 281 -11.40 -1.10 -13.90
N GLN A 282 -10.34 -1.86 -14.19
CA GLN A 282 -9.25 -2.15 -13.25
C GLN A 282 -7.96 -1.42 -13.63
N SER A 283 -7.29 -0.85 -12.63
CA SER A 283 -5.96 -0.23 -12.76
C SER A 283 -4.83 -1.27 -12.72
N CYS A 284 -3.61 -0.86 -13.05
CA CYS A 284 -2.46 -1.76 -12.89
C CYS A 284 -2.09 -1.99 -11.42
N VAL A 285 -2.39 -1.04 -10.52
CA VAL A 285 -2.27 -1.23 -9.07
C VAL A 285 -3.09 -2.45 -8.64
N GLU A 286 -4.37 -2.48 -9.00
CA GLU A 286 -5.29 -3.56 -8.62
C GLU A 286 -4.98 -4.87 -9.32
N ALA A 287 -4.62 -4.83 -10.62
CA ALA A 287 -4.30 -6.03 -11.39
C ALA A 287 -3.08 -6.76 -10.81
N CYS A 288 -2.00 -6.04 -10.53
CA CYS A 288 -0.82 -6.61 -9.87
C CYS A 288 -1.16 -7.10 -8.46
N HIS A 289 -1.87 -6.30 -7.66
CA HIS A 289 -2.20 -6.64 -6.28
C HIS A 289 -3.05 -7.92 -6.18
N SER A 290 -4.07 -8.05 -7.04
CA SER A 290 -4.98 -9.21 -7.06
C SER A 290 -4.29 -10.55 -7.34
N THR A 291 -3.06 -10.51 -7.86
CA THR A 291 -2.24 -11.69 -8.19
C THR A 291 -0.99 -11.82 -7.29
N GLY A 292 -0.92 -11.04 -6.19
CA GLY A 292 0.18 -11.10 -5.23
C GLY A 292 1.45 -10.38 -5.67
N PHE A 293 1.34 -9.40 -6.57
CA PHE A 293 2.44 -8.58 -7.06
C PHE A 293 2.20 -7.09 -6.80
N ILE A 294 3.23 -6.28 -7.03
CA ILE A 294 3.13 -4.81 -7.03
C ILE A 294 3.42 -4.27 -8.43
N CYS A 295 2.75 -3.19 -8.85
CA CYS A 295 3.05 -2.54 -10.12
C CYS A 295 4.45 -1.90 -10.08
N GLU A 296 5.24 -2.06 -11.15
CA GLU A 296 6.58 -1.52 -11.29
C GLU A 296 6.65 -0.53 -12.46
N PRO A 297 6.54 0.79 -12.19
CA PRO A 297 6.46 1.78 -13.25
C PRO A 297 7.74 1.86 -14.09
N ALA A 298 8.92 1.52 -13.54
CA ALA A 298 10.17 1.53 -14.28
C ALA A 298 10.18 0.50 -15.43
N HIS A 299 9.27 -0.48 -15.40
CA HIS A 299 9.18 -1.51 -16.41
C HIS A 299 8.26 -1.17 -17.60
N PHE A 300 7.45 -0.10 -17.52
CA PHE A 300 6.54 0.29 -18.60
C PHE A 300 7.26 0.48 -19.96
N ARG A 301 8.45 1.09 -19.94
CA ARG A 301 9.25 1.32 -21.16
C ARG A 301 9.63 0.03 -21.91
N PHE A 302 9.71 -1.10 -21.22
CA PHE A 302 10.08 -2.39 -21.81
C PHE A 302 8.88 -3.19 -22.31
N ILE A 303 7.66 -2.85 -21.89
CA ILE A 303 6.42 -3.50 -22.32
C ILE A 303 5.62 -2.65 -23.31
N ASN A 304 6.03 -1.40 -23.56
CA ASN A 304 5.39 -0.48 -24.50
C ASN A 304 5.75 -0.79 -25.97
N ASN A 305 5.49 -2.01 -26.43
CA ASN A 305 5.82 -2.49 -27.79
C ASN A 305 4.85 -3.58 -28.29
N LYS A 306 4.96 -3.93 -29.57
CA LYS A 306 4.11 -4.93 -30.24
C LYS A 306 4.39 -6.35 -29.78
N GLU A 307 5.62 -6.65 -29.33
CA GLU A 307 6.02 -7.95 -28.81
C GLU A 307 5.30 -8.28 -27.50
N ALA A 308 5.10 -7.30 -26.62
CA ALA A 308 4.34 -7.46 -25.39
C ALA A 308 2.86 -7.77 -25.68
N LEU A 309 2.24 -7.02 -26.61
CA LEU A 309 0.86 -7.27 -27.07
C LEU A 309 0.73 -8.68 -27.66
N ARG A 310 1.65 -9.06 -28.56
CA ARG A 310 1.66 -10.40 -29.18
C ARG A 310 1.88 -11.51 -28.16
N GLY A 311 2.78 -11.31 -27.19
CA GLY A 311 3.06 -12.27 -26.13
C GLY A 311 1.83 -12.56 -25.27
N LEU A 312 1.01 -11.53 -25.04
CA LEU A 312 -0.27 -11.62 -24.33
C LEU A 312 -1.43 -12.10 -25.22
N GLU A 313 -1.14 -12.60 -26.41
CA GLU A 313 -2.11 -13.08 -27.40
C GLU A 313 -3.16 -12.02 -27.80
N VAL A 314 -2.81 -10.73 -27.68
CA VAL A 314 -3.68 -9.61 -28.06
C VAL A 314 -3.62 -9.41 -29.57
N GLN A 315 -4.79 -9.50 -30.22
CA GLN A 315 -4.93 -9.21 -31.65
C GLN A 315 -5.45 -7.78 -31.86
N CYS A 316 -4.62 -6.96 -32.49
CA CYS A 316 -4.92 -5.56 -32.80
C CYS A 316 -5.01 -5.41 -34.32
N GLU A 317 -6.07 -4.76 -34.82
CA GLU A 317 -6.15 -4.34 -36.23
C GLU A 317 -5.30 -3.08 -36.45
N VAL A 318 -5.33 -2.16 -35.47
CA VAL A 318 -4.57 -0.92 -35.48
C VAL A 318 -3.76 -0.82 -34.18
N VAL A 319 -2.50 -0.38 -34.30
CA VAL A 319 -1.62 -0.06 -33.18
C VAL A 319 -1.14 1.36 -33.34
N ASP A 320 -1.63 2.26 -32.48
CA ASP A 320 -1.31 3.69 -32.51
C ASP A 320 -0.47 4.09 -31.30
N SER A 321 0.26 5.20 -31.44
CA SER A 321 1.03 5.79 -30.36
C SER A 321 0.44 7.15 -29.97
N GLU A 322 -0.09 7.23 -28.75
CA GLU A 322 -0.85 8.38 -28.26
C GLU A 322 -0.32 8.88 -26.90
N ILE A 323 -0.75 10.09 -26.52
CA ILE A 323 -0.42 10.70 -25.22
C ILE A 323 -1.60 10.48 -24.28
N ASN A 324 -1.54 9.43 -23.46
CA ASN A 324 -2.60 9.10 -22.50
C ASN A 324 -2.08 8.21 -21.37
N HIS A 325 -2.30 8.60 -20.11
CA HIS A 325 -1.81 7.89 -18.92
C HIS A 325 -2.34 6.45 -18.74
N ILE A 326 -3.40 6.07 -19.45
CA ILE A 326 -3.92 4.69 -19.44
C ILE A 326 -3.04 3.73 -20.27
N LEU A 327 -2.23 4.23 -21.19
CA LEU A 327 -1.43 3.40 -22.10
C LEU A 327 -0.16 2.85 -21.43
N PRO A 328 0.35 1.67 -21.84
CA PRO A 328 -0.11 0.82 -22.93
C PRO A 328 -1.38 0.02 -22.59
N ALA A 329 -2.32 -0.05 -23.53
CA ALA A 329 -3.62 -0.68 -23.34
C ALA A 329 -4.25 -1.13 -24.66
N PHE A 330 -5.28 -1.97 -24.59
CA PHE A 330 -6.03 -2.43 -25.74
C PHE A 330 -7.53 -2.55 -25.47
N SER A 331 -8.34 -2.40 -26.51
CA SER A 331 -9.78 -2.61 -26.46
C SER A 331 -10.12 -3.91 -27.18
N VAL A 332 -10.69 -4.87 -26.45
CA VAL A 332 -11.15 -6.13 -27.04
C VAL A 332 -12.29 -5.89 -28.04
N MET A 333 -13.22 -4.99 -27.70
CA MET A 333 -14.37 -4.68 -28.54
C MET A 333 -14.00 -3.99 -29.86
N ARG A 334 -13.03 -3.08 -29.82
CA ARG A 334 -12.62 -2.29 -31.00
C ARG A 334 -11.42 -2.86 -31.74
N ARG A 335 -10.71 -3.85 -31.16
CA ARG A 335 -9.44 -4.38 -31.67
C ARG A 335 -8.39 -3.30 -31.90
N GLU A 336 -8.43 -2.26 -31.07
CA GLU A 336 -7.51 -1.12 -31.06
C GLU A 336 -6.48 -1.32 -29.94
N CYS A 337 -5.21 -1.07 -30.24
CA CYS A 337 -4.14 -1.10 -29.25
C CYS A 337 -3.40 0.23 -29.24
N GLY A 338 -3.20 0.79 -28.05
CA GLY A 338 -2.49 2.05 -27.86
C GLY A 338 -1.16 1.81 -27.13
N LEU A 339 -0.10 2.41 -27.67
CA LEU A 339 1.20 2.54 -27.03
C LEU A 339 1.39 3.96 -26.53
N GLN A 340 2.08 4.13 -25.41
CA GLN A 340 2.39 5.45 -24.86
C GLN A 340 3.44 6.16 -25.74
N ARG A 341 3.18 7.43 -26.06
CA ARG A 341 4.15 8.31 -26.75
C ARG A 341 4.94 9.19 -25.79
N GLU A 342 4.35 9.60 -24.67
CA GLU A 342 4.96 10.47 -23.66
C GLU A 342 5.38 9.64 -22.43
N PRO A 343 6.67 9.30 -22.25
CA PRO A 343 7.13 8.45 -21.15
C PRO A 343 6.74 8.97 -19.77
N LEU A 344 6.64 10.29 -19.59
CA LEU A 344 6.25 10.90 -18.32
C LEU A 344 4.81 10.58 -17.89
N LEU A 345 3.98 10.04 -18.80
CA LEU A 345 2.60 9.65 -18.52
C LEU A 345 2.43 8.16 -18.21
N PHE A 346 3.49 7.36 -18.17
CA PHE A 346 3.36 6.01 -17.63
C PHE A 346 2.86 6.07 -16.18
N SER A 347 1.82 5.29 -15.88
CA SER A 347 1.20 5.31 -14.56
C SER A 347 0.63 3.94 -14.19
N CYS A 348 0.94 3.46 -13.01
CA CYS A 348 0.29 2.32 -12.39
C CYS A 348 -1.18 2.63 -12.05
N ALA A 349 -1.44 3.86 -11.61
CA ALA A 349 -2.78 4.36 -11.34
C ALA A 349 -3.62 4.57 -12.62
N GLY A 350 -4.93 4.71 -12.43
CA GLY A 350 -5.89 4.94 -13.50
C GLY A 350 -6.39 3.65 -14.15
N PHE A 351 -7.68 3.66 -14.48
CA PHE A 351 -8.38 2.58 -15.14
C PHE A 351 -9.23 3.12 -16.29
N SER A 352 -9.71 2.24 -17.14
CA SER A 352 -10.66 2.59 -18.20
C SER A 352 -11.79 1.58 -18.27
N PRO A 353 -13.04 2.00 -18.41
CA PRO A 353 -14.15 1.08 -18.67
C PRO A 353 -14.13 0.50 -20.10
N LYS A 354 -13.22 0.98 -20.98
CA LYS A 354 -13.17 0.58 -22.40
C LYS A 354 -11.91 -0.19 -22.77
N TYR A 355 -10.85 -0.05 -21.97
CA TYR A 355 -9.53 -0.58 -22.26
C TYR A 355 -9.04 -1.46 -21.13
N ARG A 356 -8.37 -2.56 -21.51
CA ARG A 356 -7.56 -3.38 -20.62
C ARG A 356 -6.11 -2.93 -20.74
N ARG A 357 -5.43 -2.80 -19.61
CA ARG A 357 -4.07 -2.25 -19.54
C ARG A 357 -3.03 -3.37 -19.54
N LEU A 358 -1.90 -3.12 -20.17
CA LEU A 358 -0.71 -3.95 -20.02
C LEU A 358 0.02 -3.48 -18.76
N CYS A 359 0.07 -4.35 -17.76
CA CYS A 359 0.53 -4.00 -16.42
C CYS A 359 1.90 -4.64 -16.14
N PRO A 360 2.94 -3.83 -15.96
CA PRO A 360 4.23 -4.33 -15.51
C PRO A 360 4.16 -4.53 -14.00
N CYS A 361 4.12 -5.77 -13.56
CA CYS A 361 4.17 -6.10 -12.14
C CYS A 361 5.56 -6.64 -11.78
N ARG A 362 5.89 -6.66 -10.49
CA ARG A 362 7.05 -7.36 -9.95
C ARG A 362 6.71 -8.07 -8.66
N ASP A 363 7.53 -9.07 -8.34
CA ASP A 363 7.55 -9.65 -7.00
C ASP A 363 8.16 -8.68 -5.98
N PHE A 364 7.96 -9.01 -4.71
CA PHE A 364 8.55 -8.31 -3.58
C PHE A 364 9.02 -9.30 -2.51
N ARG A 365 9.93 -8.86 -1.65
CA ARG A 365 10.40 -9.60 -0.49
C ARG A 365 9.32 -9.55 0.59
N PRO A 366 9.03 -10.65 1.29
CA PRO A 366 8.11 -10.64 2.43
C PRO A 366 8.50 -9.53 3.42
N GLU A 367 7.51 -8.75 3.85
CA GLU A 367 7.68 -7.59 4.76
C GLU A 367 8.70 -6.53 4.30
N GLN A 368 9.02 -6.47 3.00
CA GLN A 368 9.83 -5.41 2.37
C GLN A 368 9.32 -5.15 0.95
N VAL A 369 8.16 -4.49 0.83
CA VAL A 369 7.45 -4.35 -0.44
C VAL A 369 8.21 -3.49 -1.48
N ALA A 370 9.08 -2.61 -0.98
CA ALA A 370 9.95 -1.77 -1.79
C ALA A 370 10.92 -2.56 -2.69
N LEU A 371 11.29 -3.78 -2.31
CA LEU A 371 12.36 -4.53 -2.96
C LEU A 371 11.83 -5.85 -3.53
N CYS A 372 12.13 -6.13 -4.81
CA CYS A 372 11.95 -7.46 -5.40
C CYS A 372 12.94 -8.47 -4.81
N ARG A 373 12.71 -9.78 -5.02
CA ARG A 373 13.61 -10.83 -4.50
C ARG A 373 15.05 -10.69 -5.02
N ASN A 374 15.21 -10.13 -6.22
CA ASN A 374 16.51 -9.94 -6.88
C ASN A 374 16.94 -8.46 -6.94
N CYS A 375 16.47 -7.62 -6.00
CA CYS A 375 16.74 -6.17 -6.00
C CYS A 375 17.92 -5.76 -5.11
N LEU A 376 18.55 -6.71 -4.41
CA LEU A 376 19.71 -6.53 -3.54
C LEU A 376 20.98 -7.05 -4.19
#